data_AF-A0A970UK66-F1
#
_entry.id   AF-A0A970UK66-F1
#
_cell.length_a   1.000
_cell.length_b   1.000
_cell.length_c   1.000
_cell.angle_alpha   90.00
_cell.angle_beta   90.00
_cell.angle_gamma   90.00
#
_symmetry.space_group_name_H-M   'P 1'
#
loop_
_entity.id
_entity.type
_entity.pdbx_description
1 polymer ?
#
loop_
_entity_poly.entity_id
_entity_poly.type
_entity_poly.pdbx_seq_one_letter_code
_entity_poly.pdbx_strand_id
1 'polypeptide(L)'
;MHSHINILLAKEVTESFRSHRFLIWTIICGFFGILSPLSAFYMPNILALIGSTQNIVLTMTEITYRDAVDQYVKNFTQLGSILMIFLAMGSVAGEKADGSLQFLVVRPITYRLILCSKML
;
A
#
# COMPACT_ATOMS: atom_id res chain seq x y z
N MET A 1 27.18 5.20 15.33
CA MET A 1 26.26 5.31 14.18
C MET A 1 24.94 4.55 14.39
N HIS A 2 24.95 3.34 14.97
CA HIS A 2 23.73 2.53 15.19
C HIS A 2 22.71 3.12 16.18
N SER A 3 23.14 3.90 17.19
CA SER A 3 22.21 4.45 18.19
C SER A 3 21.24 5.50 17.64
N HIS A 4 21.66 6.30 16.65
CA HIS A 4 20.83 7.37 16.09
C HIS A 4 19.69 6.82 15.22
N ILE A 5 19.90 5.72 14.48
CA ILE A 5 18.85 5.06 13.67
C ILE A 5 17.70 4.58 14.55
N ASN A 6 18.00 3.90 15.66
CA ASN A 6 16.94 3.34 16.50
C ASN A 6 16.07 4.44 17.14
N ILE A 7 16.67 5.58 17.48
CA ILE A 7 15.93 6.72 18.03
C ILE A 7 15.03 7.36 16.97
N LEU A 8 15.53 7.53 15.74
CA LEU A 8 14.75 8.04 14.61
C LEU A 8 13.60 7.08 14.25
N LEU A 9 13.86 5.77 14.21
CA LEU A 9 12.83 4.76 13.95
C LEU A 9 11.75 4.73 15.05
N ALA A 10 12.14 4.76 16.32
CA ALA A 10 11.17 4.80 17.42
C ALA A 10 10.28 6.05 17.37
N LYS A 11 10.86 7.20 16.99
CA LYS A 11 10.11 8.44 16.75
C LYS A 11 9.13 8.27 15.58
N GLU A 12 9.58 7.74 14.44
CA GLU A 12 8.76 7.54 13.25
C GLU A 12 7.60 6.56 13.49
N VAL A 13 7.85 5.44 14.18
CA VAL A 13 6.80 4.46 14.55
C VAL A 13 5.75 5.13 15.43
N THR A 14 6.19 5.85 16.47
CA THR A 14 5.27 6.55 17.37
C THR A 14 4.42 7.59 16.64
N GLU A 15 5.03 8.32 15.70
CA GLU A 15 4.37 9.34 14.89
C GLU A 15 3.39 8.70 13.88
N SER A 16 3.73 7.57 13.26
CA SER A 16 2.85 6.80 12.40
C SER A 16 1.61 6.27 13.13
N PHE A 17 1.78 5.82 14.39
CA PHE A 17 0.66 5.42 15.25
C PHE A 17 -0.20 6.62 15.65
N ARG A 18 0.39 7.74 16.06
CA ARG A 18 -0.35 8.93 16.52
C ARG A 18 -1.03 9.69 15.39
N SER A 19 -0.46 9.68 14.20
CA SER A 19 -1.04 10.25 12.97
C SER A 19 -2.13 9.36 12.35
N HIS A 20 -2.50 8.23 12.98
CA HIS A 20 -3.49 7.28 12.46
C HIS A 20 -3.15 6.71 11.07
N ARG A 21 -1.92 6.90 10.57
CA ARG A 21 -1.48 6.41 9.25
C ARG A 21 -1.49 4.89 9.19
N PHE A 22 -1.10 4.23 10.28
CA PHE A 22 -1.19 2.78 10.43
C PHE A 22 -2.63 2.26 10.41
N LEU A 23 -3.56 3.02 11.01
CA LEU A 23 -4.99 2.71 10.97
C LEU A 23 -5.53 2.83 9.54
N ILE A 24 -5.17 3.90 8.82
CA ILE A 24 -5.53 4.11 7.41
C ILE A 24 -5.02 2.95 6.55
N TRP A 25 -3.76 2.54 6.73
CA TRP A 25 -3.21 1.38 6.03
C TRP A 25 -4.01 0.11 6.28
N THR A 26 -4.29 -0.19 7.55
CA THR A 26 -5.04 -1.39 7.95
C THR A 26 -6.45 -1.39 7.36
N ILE A 27 -7.14 -0.24 7.37
CA ILE A 27 -8.48 -0.08 6.80
C ILE A 27 -8.46 -0.28 5.28
N ILE A 28 -7.51 0.34 4.58
CA ILE A 28 -7.42 0.21 3.11
C ILE A 28 -7.09 -1.23 2.73
N CYS A 29 -6.12 -1.87 3.41
CA CYS A 29 -5.79 -3.28 3.18
C CYS A 29 -6.98 -4.19 3.50
N GLY A 30 -7.73 -3.95 4.57
CA GLY A 30 -8.94 -4.70 4.88
C GLY A 30 -10.03 -4.51 3.82
N PHE A 31 -10.29 -3.27 3.42
CA PHE A 31 -11.29 -2.94 2.40
C PHE A 31 -10.96 -3.57 1.05
N PHE A 32 -9.75 -3.37 0.53
CA PHE A 32 -9.34 -3.96 -0.75
C PHE A 32 -9.12 -5.48 -0.66
N GLY A 33 -8.72 -5.99 0.50
CA GLY A 33 -8.58 -7.42 0.77
C GLY A 33 -9.89 -8.17 0.64
N ILE A 34 -11.02 -7.55 1.02
CA ILE A 34 -12.37 -8.11 0.87
C ILE A 34 -12.96 -7.78 -0.51
N LEU A 35 -12.70 -6.59 -1.04
CA LEU A 35 -13.24 -6.16 -2.33
C LEU A 35 -12.68 -6.98 -3.50
N SER A 36 -11.41 -7.37 -3.44
CA SER A 36 -10.75 -8.13 -4.50
C SER A 36 -11.28 -9.56 -4.73
N PRO A 37 -11.55 -10.40 -3.71
CA PRO A 37 -12.20 -11.70 -3.93
C PRO A 37 -13.68 -11.53 -4.32
N LEU A 38 -14.35 -10.49 -3.80
CA LEU A 38 -15.72 -10.19 -4.17
C LEU A 38 -15.82 -9.83 -5.67
N SER A 39 -14.92 -8.98 -6.17
CA SER A 39 -14.89 -8.62 -7.59
C SER A 39 -14.51 -9.81 -8.47
N ALA A 40 -13.58 -10.66 -8.05
CA ALA A 40 -13.24 -11.89 -8.77
C ALA A 40 -14.44 -12.85 -8.90
N PHE A 41 -15.26 -12.98 -7.85
CA PHE A 41 -16.47 -13.81 -7.88
C PHE A 41 -17.54 -13.28 -8.84
N TYR A 42 -17.71 -11.95 -8.91
CA TYR A 42 -18.68 -11.32 -9.81
C TYR A 42 -18.16 -11.09 -11.23
N MET A 43 -16.86 -11.15 -11.46
CA MET A 43 -16.21 -10.98 -12.76
C MET A 43 -16.86 -11.82 -13.88
N PRO A 44 -17.09 -13.14 -13.74
CA PRO A 44 -17.74 -13.92 -14.78
C PRO A 44 -19.19 -13.48 -15.04
N ASN A 45 -19.93 -13.08 -14.01
CA ASN A 45 -21.31 -12.59 -14.15
C ASN A 45 -21.35 -11.25 -14.92
N ILE A 46 -20.41 -10.35 -14.64
CA ILE A 46 -20.27 -9.07 -15.34
C ILE A 46 -19.89 -9.33 -16.81
N LEU A 47 -18.95 -10.22 -17.06
CA LEU A 47 -18.51 -10.57 -18.41
C LEU A 47 -19.61 -11.28 -19.21
N ALA A 48 -20.44 -12.10 -18.57
CA ALA A 48 -21.61 -12.71 -19.22
C ALA A 48 -22.64 -11.65 -19.63
N LEU A 49 -22.90 -10.67 -18.76
CA LEU A 49 -23.82 -9.56 -19.05
C LEU A 49 -23.31 -8.72 -20.23
N ILE A 50 -22.02 -8.40 -20.27
CA ILE A 50 -21.40 -7.61 -21.35
C ILE A 50 -21.27 -8.43 -22.64
N GLY A 51 -20.84 -9.70 -22.56
CA GLY A 51 -20.66 -10.59 -23.71
C GLY A 51 -21.96 -10.85 -24.47
N SER A 52 -23.10 -10.88 -23.77
CA SER A 52 -24.42 -10.99 -24.39
C SER A 52 -24.78 -9.79 -25.28
N THR A 53 -24.23 -8.61 -25.01
CA THR A 53 -24.50 -7.38 -25.78
C THR A 53 -23.60 -7.21 -27.00
N GLN A 54 -22.47 -7.91 -27.07
CA GLN A 54 -21.45 -7.68 -28.11
C GLN A 54 -21.15 -8.90 -29.01
N ASN A 55 -21.89 -10.02 -28.87
CA ASN A 55 -21.63 -11.27 -29.62
C ASN A 55 -20.16 -11.73 -29.56
N ILE A 56 -19.45 -11.43 -28.47
CA ILE A 56 -18.07 -11.85 -28.28
C ILE A 56 -18.12 -13.26 -27.68
N VAL A 57 -17.75 -14.26 -28.47
CA VAL A 57 -17.54 -15.63 -28.00
C VAL A 57 -16.27 -15.64 -27.17
N LEU A 58 -16.40 -15.31 -25.89
CA LEU A 58 -15.35 -15.50 -24.90
C LEU A 58 -15.23 -17.00 -24.66
N THR A 59 -14.29 -17.65 -25.35
CA THR A 59 -13.78 -18.98 -25.00
C THR A 59 -13.03 -18.88 -23.67
N MET A 60 -13.78 -18.76 -22.58
CA MET A 60 -13.27 -18.89 -21.22
C MET A 60 -12.79 -20.33 -21.06
N THR A 61 -11.48 -20.52 -21.17
CA THR A 61 -10.83 -21.74 -20.69
C THR A 61 -11.14 -21.85 -19.19
N GLU A 62 -11.44 -23.05 -18.69
CA GLU A 62 -11.84 -23.25 -17.28
C GLU A 62 -10.85 -22.57 -16.33
N ILE A 63 -11.27 -21.44 -15.76
CA ILE A 63 -10.50 -20.70 -14.78
C ILE A 63 -10.44 -21.60 -13.55
N THR A 64 -9.34 -22.33 -13.41
CA THR A 64 -9.15 -23.25 -12.29
C THR A 64 -8.99 -22.41 -11.01
N TYR A 65 -9.57 -22.85 -9.89
CA TYR A 65 -9.48 -22.17 -8.59
C TYR A 65 -8.06 -21.74 -8.21
N ARG A 66 -7.05 -22.52 -8.63
CA ARG A 66 -5.63 -22.20 -8.41
C ARG A 66 -5.19 -20.92 -9.11
N ASP A 67 -5.61 -20.70 -10.35
CA ASP A 67 -5.21 -19.53 -11.14
C ASP A 67 -5.85 -18.25 -10.60
N ALA A 68 -7.10 -18.34 -10.11
CA ALA A 68 -7.78 -17.23 -9.45
C ALA A 68 -7.10 -16.83 -8.12
N VAL A 69 -6.63 -17.80 -7.33
CA VAL A 69 -5.88 -17.53 -6.10
C VAL A 69 -4.52 -16.90 -6.43
N ASP A 70 -3.83 -17.42 -7.44
CA ASP A 70 -2.52 -16.90 -7.85
C ASP A 70 -2.63 -15.45 -8.37
N GLN A 71 -3.69 -15.17 -9.14
CA GLN A 71 -4.02 -13.82 -9.59
C GLN A 71 -4.40 -12.91 -8.42
N TYR A 72 -5.18 -13.40 -7.44
CA TYR A 72 -5.51 -12.63 -6.24
C TYR A 72 -4.26 -12.22 -5.47
N VAL A 73 -3.35 -13.17 -5.19
CA VAL A 73 -2.11 -12.90 -4.46
C VAL A 73 -1.24 -11.88 -5.19
N LYS A 74 -1.13 -11.98 -6.53
CA LYS A 74 -0.40 -11.01 -7.36
C LYS A 74 -0.99 -9.60 -7.24
N ASN A 75 -2.31 -9.47 -7.38
CA ASN A 75 -3.00 -8.18 -7.27
C ASN A 75 -2.88 -7.57 -5.86
N PHE A 76 -3.02 -8.41 -4.83
CA PHE A 76 -2.90 -7.97 -3.44
C PHE A 76 -1.48 -7.48 -3.14
N THR A 77 -0.46 -8.19 -3.62
CA THR A 77 0.95 -7.79 -3.46
C THR A 77 1.24 -6.47 -4.18
N GLN A 78 0.72 -6.31 -5.41
CA GLN A 78 0.88 -5.07 -6.18
C GLN A 78 0.23 -3.88 -5.47
N LEU A 79 -1.03 -4.01 -5.05
CA LEU A 79 -1.72 -2.96 -4.30
C LEU A 79 -1.02 -2.64 -2.97
N GLY A 80 -0.59 -3.67 -2.23
CA GLY A 80 0.16 -3.50 -0.99
C GLY A 80 1.45 -2.71 -1.18
N SER A 81 2.21 -3.00 -2.23
CA SER A 81 3.45 -2.26 -2.54
C SER A 81 3.19 -0.78 -2.85
N ILE A 82 2.16 -0.47 -3.64
CA ILE A 82 1.79 0.91 -3.97
C ILE A 82 1.38 1.66 -2.69
N LEU A 83 0.59 1.04 -1.82
CA LEU A 83 0.18 1.63 -0.56
C LEU A 83 1.36 1.94 0.35
N MET A 84 2.35 1.05 0.45
CA MET A 84 3.56 1.30 1.22
C MET A 84 4.33 2.54 0.70
N ILE A 85 4.44 2.68 -0.63
CA ILE A 85 5.07 3.86 -1.25
C ILE A 85 4.30 5.14 -0.89
N PHE A 86 2.96 5.12 -0.99
CA PHE A 86 2.13 6.27 -0.66
C PHE A 86 2.26 6.68 0.82
N LEU A 87 2.35 5.72 1.74
CA LEU A 87 2.54 6.02 3.16
C LEU A 87 3.91 6.64 3.44
N ALA A 88 4.97 6.11 2.83
CA ALA A 88 6.31 6.67 2.93
C ALA A 88 6.36 8.10 2.36
N MET A 89 5.78 8.32 1.18
CA MET A 89 5.66 9.65 0.58
C MET A 89 4.83 10.61 1.44
N GLY A 90 3.72 10.12 2.00
CA GLY A 90 2.85 10.88 2.90
C GLY A 90 3.58 11.31 4.18
N SER A 91 4.49 10.49 4.70
CA SER A 91 5.33 10.87 5.84
C SER A 91 6.27 12.02 5.49
N VAL A 92 6.98 11.91 4.37
CA VAL A 92 7.89 12.95 3.90
C VAL A 92 7.14 14.26 3.60
N ALA A 93 6.00 14.18 2.94
CA ALA A 93 5.18 15.34 2.59
C ALA A 93 4.61 16.03 3.84
N GLY A 94 4.16 15.26 4.83
CA GLY A 94 3.66 15.79 6.10
C GLY A 94 4.71 16.59 6.88
N GLU A 95 5.90 16.03 7.07
CA GLU A 95 6.99 16.76 7.76
C GLU A 95 7.48 17.98 6.99
N LYS A 96 7.41 17.95 5.66
CA LYS A 96 7.71 19.11 4.81
C LYS A 96 6.68 20.22 5.00
N ALA A 97 5.40 19.88 5.13
CA ALA A 97 4.32 20.83 5.36
C ALA A 97 4.36 21.44 6.77
N ASP A 98 4.64 20.62 7.79
CA ASP A 98 4.71 21.05 9.20
C ASP A 98 6.02 21.77 9.57
N GLY A 99 7.01 21.79 8.67
CA GLY A 99 8.32 22.42 8.92
C GLY A 99 9.23 21.66 9.89
N SER A 100 8.80 20.50 10.39
CA SER A 100 9.57 19.62 11.28
C SER A 100 10.91 19.17 10.66
N LEU A 101 10.92 19.04 9.32
CA LEU A 101 12.11 18.66 8.54
C LEU A 101 13.27 19.66 8.70
N GLN A 102 12.95 20.93 8.95
CA GLN A 102 13.93 22.00 9.15
C GLN A 102 14.73 21.79 10.44
N PHE A 103 14.08 21.35 11.52
CA PHE A 103 14.73 21.07 12.81
C PHE A 103 15.61 19.82 12.78
N LEU A 104 15.28 18.86 11.91
CA LEU A 104 16.03 17.61 11.77
C LEU A 104 17.35 17.81 11.02
N VAL A 105 17.37 18.71 10.03
CA VAL A 105 18.55 19.01 9.20
C VAL A 105 19.59 19.86 9.94
N VAL A 106 19.20 20.61 10.97
CA VAL A 106 20.12 21.40 11.80
C VAL A 106 20.98 20.50 12.71
N ARG A 107 20.55 19.26 12.96
CA ARG A 107 21.34 18.28 13.72
C ARG A 107 22.40 17.62 12.83
N PRO A 108 23.54 17.17 13.37
CA PRO A 108 24.62 16.51 12.61
C PRO A 108 24.22 15.08 12.20
N ILE A 109 23.18 14.96 11.38
CA ILE A 109 22.59 13.71 10.89
C ILE A 109 22.63 13.72 9.37
N THR A 110 23.07 12.63 8.75
CA THR A 110 23.15 12.51 7.30
C THR A 110 21.74 12.46 6.68
N TYR A 111 21.50 13.19 5.59
CA TYR A 111 20.22 13.17 4.84
C TYR A 111 19.75 11.76 4.47
N ARG A 112 20.68 10.86 4.14
CA ARG A 112 20.38 9.46 3.82
C ARG A 112 19.79 8.70 5.01
N LEU A 113 20.24 9.00 6.23
CA LEU A 113 19.75 8.36 7.45
C LEU A 113 18.29 8.76 7.73
N ILE A 114 17.98 10.04 7.50
CA ILE A 114 16.63 10.60 7.63
C ILE A 114 15.69 9.97 6.61
N LEU A 115 16.13 9.82 5.35
CA LEU A 115 15.33 9.15 4.32
C LEU A 115 15.12 7.66 4.62
N CYS A 116 16.17 6.94 5.02
CA CYS A 116 16.08 5.52 5.35
C CYS A 116 15.14 5.23 6.53
N SER A 117 15.05 6.12 7.53
CA SER A 117 14.11 5.91 8.65
C SER A 117 12.64 6.07 8.26
N LYS A 118 12.34 6.68 7.11
CA LYS A 118 10.96 6.89 6.61
C LYS A 118 10.46 5.80 5.67
N MET A 119 11.38 4.99 5.14
CA MET A 119 11.05 3.89 4.22
C MET A 119 10.66 2.60 4.95
N LEU A 120 10.71 2.59 6.28
CA LEU A 120 10.54 1.44 7.16
C LEU A 120 9.38 1.71 8.12
#